data_AF-K2DF50-F1
#
_entry.id   AF-K2DF50-F1
#
_cell.length_a   1.000
_cell.length_b   1.000
_cell.length_c   1.000
_cell.angle_alpha   90.00
_cell.angle_beta   90.00
_cell.angle_gamma   90.00
#
_symmetry.space_group_name_H-M   'P 1'
#
loop_
_entity.id
_entity.type
_entity.pdbx_description
1 polymer ?
#
loop_
_entity_poly.entity_id
_entity_poly.type
_entity_poly.pdbx_seq_one_letter_code
_entity_poly.pdbx_strand_id
1 'polypeptide(L)'
;MIQILESVNVWVFFKGNLIQPYSFFWHGRQIKIDKINLIHTSKNGIWVFYHFSVSCGGNFYRLKFDTNKLSWMLEAVEAEEE
;
A
#
# COMPACT_ATOMS: atom_id res chain seq x y z
N MET A 1 -0.55 -9.97 -11.31
CA MET A 1 -0.42 -8.54 -10.92
C MET A 1 0.05 -7.64 -12.06
N ILE A 2 -0.69 -6.56 -12.31
CA ILE A 2 -0.38 -5.46 -13.24
C ILE A 2 0.32 -4.33 -12.46
N GLN A 3 1.40 -3.78 -13.01
CA GLN A 3 2.16 -2.68 -12.41
C GLN A 3 1.48 -1.32 -12.69
N ILE A 4 1.41 -0.44 -11.69
CA ILE A 4 0.73 0.86 -11.75
C ILE A 4 1.71 2.03 -11.50
N LEU A 5 2.43 2.01 -10.38
CA LEU A 5 3.40 3.06 -9.97
C LEU A 5 2.81 4.48 -9.83
N GLU A 6 1.58 4.59 -9.34
CA GLU A 6 0.90 5.87 -9.15
C GLU A 6 0.98 6.36 -7.70
N SER A 7 1.08 7.67 -7.51
CA SER A 7 0.99 8.27 -6.16
C SER A 7 -0.45 8.25 -5.66
N VAL A 8 -0.65 7.87 -4.41
CA VAL A 8 -1.99 7.76 -3.80
C VAL A 8 -1.99 8.35 -2.40
N ASN A 9 -3.16 8.83 -1.97
CA ASN A 9 -3.37 9.17 -0.56
C ASN A 9 -3.74 7.92 0.23
N VAL A 10 -3.25 7.81 1.46
CA VAL A 10 -3.52 6.66 2.34
C VAL A 10 -3.84 7.16 3.74
N TRP A 11 -4.94 6.68 4.29
CA TRP A 11 -5.22 6.78 5.72
C TRP A 11 -4.55 5.63 6.44
N VAL A 12 -3.85 5.97 7.51
CA VAL A 12 -3.03 5.04 8.28
C VAL A 12 -3.33 5.16 9.75
N PHE A 13 -3.18 4.05 10.47
CA PHE A 13 -3.04 4.07 11.91
C PHE A 13 -1.56 3.90 12.28
N PHE A 14 -1.09 4.74 13.18
CA PHE A 14 0.16 4.48 13.89
C PHE A 14 -0.18 3.65 15.13
N LYS A 15 0.29 2.40 15.16
CA LYS A 15 0.09 1.47 16.29
C LYS A 15 1.44 1.12 16.88
N GLY A 16 1.80 1.80 17.96
CA GLY A 16 3.15 1.70 18.53
C GLY A 16 4.19 2.13 17.51
N ASN A 17 5.10 1.23 17.16
CA ASN A 17 6.15 1.46 16.17
C ASN A 17 5.80 0.96 14.75
N LEU A 18 4.54 0.59 14.50
CA LEU A 18 4.07 0.07 13.21
C LEU A 18 3.10 1.04 12.54
N ILE A 19 3.21 1.11 11.21
CA ILE A 19 2.23 1.77 10.34
C ILE A 19 1.27 0.69 9.84
N GLN A 20 -0.02 0.91 10.05
CA GLN A 20 -1.08 0.04 9.55
C GLN A 20 -1.96 0.82 8.56
N PRO A 21 -1.82 0.64 7.24
CA PRO A 21 -2.72 1.26 6.28
C PRO A 21 -4.16 0.78 6.48
N TYR A 22 -5.11 1.71 6.41
CA TYR A 22 -6.54 1.47 6.65
C TYR A 22 -7.38 1.61 5.37
N SER A 23 -7.13 2.65 4.59
CA SER A 23 -7.74 2.84 3.28
C SER A 23 -6.86 3.70 2.40
N PHE A 24 -6.92 3.51 1.10
CA PHE A 24 -6.23 4.36 0.13
C PHE A 24 -7.22 4.90 -0.89
N PHE A 25 -6.82 5.99 -1.56
CA PHE A 25 -7.68 6.69 -2.52
C PHE A 25 -7.10 6.53 -3.91
N TRP A 26 -7.86 5.90 -4.81
CA TRP A 26 -7.45 5.65 -6.19
C TRP A 26 -8.63 5.86 -7.14
N HIS A 27 -8.40 6.57 -8.25
CA HIS A 27 -9.45 6.98 -9.20
C HIS A 27 -10.71 7.60 -8.55
N GLY A 28 -10.51 8.47 -7.55
CA GLY A 28 -11.60 9.16 -6.85
C GLY A 28 -12.42 8.27 -5.90
N ARG A 29 -12.04 7.00 -5.72
CA ARG A 29 -12.69 6.06 -4.80
C ARG A 29 -11.84 5.84 -3.56
N GLN A 30 -12.49 5.75 -2.40
CA GLN A 30 -11.87 5.24 -1.19
C GLN A 30 -11.93 3.71 -1.22
N ILE A 31 -10.77 3.06 -1.26
CA ILE A 31 -10.63 1.61 -1.22
C ILE A 31 -10.24 1.22 0.20
N LYS A 32 -11.15 0.55 0.90
CA LYS A 32 -10.93 0.08 2.26
C LYS A 32 -10.11 -1.20 2.25
N ILE A 33 -9.11 -1.27 3.13
CA ILE A 33 -8.30 -2.47 3.30
C ILE A 33 -8.99 -3.42 4.26
N ASP A 34 -9.25 -4.64 3.80
CA ASP A 34 -9.86 -5.69 4.62
C ASP A 34 -8.79 -6.45 5.41
N LYS A 35 -7.67 -6.75 4.75
CA LYS A 35 -6.57 -7.52 5.32
C LYS A 35 -5.22 -7.05 4.77
N ILE A 36 -4.24 -6.95 5.65
CA ILE A 36 -2.82 -6.83 5.28
C ILE A 36 -2.24 -8.24 5.26
N ASN A 37 -1.83 -8.70 4.08
CA ASN A 37 -1.35 -10.06 3.86
C ASN A 37 0.15 -10.19 4.12
N LEU A 38 0.92 -9.19 3.72
CA LEU A 38 2.38 -9.19 3.87
C LEU A 38 2.88 -7.77 4.09
N ILE A 39 3.85 -7.63 4.99
CA ILE A 39 4.62 -6.41 5.19
C ILE A 39 6.09 -6.77 5.06
N HIS A 40 6.82 -6.05 4.22
CA HIS A 40 8.28 -6.17 4.16
C HIS A 40 8.90 -4.80 3.88
N THR A 41 10.20 -4.69 4.10
CA THR A 41 10.94 -3.46 3.84
C THR A 41 12.01 -3.68 2.78
N SER A 42 12.18 -2.72 1.89
CA SER A 42 13.33 -2.65 0.99
C SER A 42 14.19 -1.43 1.33
N LYS A 43 15.46 -1.45 0.89
CA LYS A 43 16.39 -0.33 1.05
C LYS A 43 16.92 0.08 -0.31
N ASN A 44 16.99 1.39 -0.54
CA ASN A 44 17.77 1.97 -1.64
C ASN A 44 18.76 2.97 -1.05
N GLY A 45 20.02 2.56 -0.88
CA GLY A 45 20.99 3.32 -0.10
C GLY A 45 20.53 3.47 1.36
N ILE A 46 20.37 4.72 1.80
CA ILE A 46 19.89 5.06 3.15
C ILE A 46 18.36 5.07 3.28
N TRP A 47 17.65 5.03 2.15
CA TRP A 47 16.19 5.15 2.12
C TRP A 47 15.53 3.82 2.44
N VAL A 48 14.56 3.83 3.35
CA VAL A 48 13.76 2.66 3.72
C VAL A 48 12.37 2.81 3.10
N PHE A 49 11.91 1.76 2.43
CA PHE A 49 10.57 1.67 1.88
C PHE A 49 9.82 0.54 2.57
N TYR A 50 8.60 0.82 3.01
CA TYR A 50 7.69 -0.22 3.47
C TYR A 50 6.80 -0.64 2.32
N HIS A 51 6.66 -1.94 2.11
CA HIS A 51 5.77 -2.52 1.13
C HIS A 51 4.68 -3.32 1.84
N PHE A 52 3.44 -3.08 1.43
CA PHE A 52 2.25 -3.69 2.00
C PHE A 52 1.49 -4.40 0.88
N SER A 53 1.34 -5.72 0.98
CA SER A 53 0.40 -6.47 0.15
C SER A 53 -0.93 -6.56 0.90
N VAL A 54 -2.02 -6.09 0.29
CA VAL A 54 -3.33 -5.95 0.94
C VAL A 54 -4.44 -6.53 0.08
N SER A 55 -5.48 -7.06 0.73
CA SER A 55 -6.74 -7.47 0.11
C SER A 55 -7.82 -6.42 0.37
N CYS A 56 -8.53 -6.02 -0.68
CA CYS A 56 -9.62 -5.04 -0.63
C CYS A 56 -10.75 -5.47 -1.57
N GLY A 57 -11.88 -5.92 -1.03
CA GLY A 57 -13.08 -6.27 -1.78
C GLY A 57 -12.82 -7.28 -2.91
N GLY A 58 -12.08 -8.36 -2.62
CA GLY A 58 -11.70 -9.38 -3.61
C GLY A 58 -10.51 -9.02 -4.50
N ASN A 59 -9.98 -7.81 -4.44
CA ASN A 59 -8.78 -7.45 -5.21
C ASN A 59 -7.53 -7.43 -4.32
N PHE A 60 -6.37 -7.67 -4.94
CA PHE A 60 -5.06 -7.57 -4.31
C PHE A 60 -4.32 -6.32 -4.76
N TYR A 61 -3.74 -5.59 -3.81
CA TYR A 61 -2.95 -4.38 -4.09
C TYR A 61 -1.60 -4.45 -3.40
N ARG A 62 -0.60 -3.80 -4.01
CA ARG A 62 0.70 -3.52 -3.39
C ARG A 62 0.85 -2.01 -3.19
N LEU A 63 0.98 -1.59 -1.95
CA LEU A 63 1.28 -0.22 -1.58
C LEU A 63 2.73 -0.09 -1.12
N LYS A 64 3.39 1.01 -1.47
CA LYS A 64 4.70 1.39 -0.96
C LYS A 64 4.63 2.70 -0.21
N PHE A 65 5.24 2.75 0.95
CA PHE A 65 5.50 3.97 1.71
C PHE A 65 6.98 4.31 1.71
N ASP A 66 7.32 5.49 1.19
CA ASP A 66 8.67 6.06 1.23
C ASP A 66 8.82 6.85 2.54
N THR A 67 9.68 6.37 3.45
CA THR A 67 9.90 7.00 4.76
C THR A 67 10.61 8.34 4.69
N ASN A 68 11.29 8.62 3.58
CA ASN A 68 11.99 9.88 3.39
C ASN A 68 11.09 10.94 2.77
N LYS A 69 10.36 10.58 1.72
CA LYS A 69 9.44 11.51 1.05
C LYS A 69 8.09 11.63 1.74
N LEU A 70 7.82 10.77 2.74
CA LEU A 70 6.53 10.65 3.42
C LEU A 70 5.37 10.46 2.43
N SER A 71 5.62 9.72 1.35
CA SER A 71 4.72 9.56 0.22
C SER A 71 4.30 8.11 0.02
N TRP A 72 3.07 7.91 -0.41
CA TRP A 72 2.51 6.60 -0.74
C TRP A 72 2.38 6.40 -2.24
N MET A 73 2.59 5.16 -2.67
CA MET A 73 2.49 4.74 -4.06
C MET A 73 1.71 3.42 -4.15
N LEU A 74 0.79 3.33 -5.10
CA LEU A 74 0.21 2.08 -5.56
C LEU A 74 1.17 1.46 -6.58
N GLU A 75 1.84 0.38 -6.19
CA GLU A 75 2.84 -0.27 -7.03
C GLU A 75 2.21 -1.21 -8.06
N ALA A 76 1.20 -1.98 -7.64
CA ALA A 76 0.56 -2.98 -8.48
C ALA A 76 -0.84 -3.34 -7.97
N VAL A 77 -1.66 -3.87 -8.88
CA VAL A 77 -2.99 -4.42 -8.63
C VAL A 77 -3.14 -5.80 -9.29
N GLU A 78 -3.94 -6.66 -8.70
CA GLU A 78 -4.41 -7.93 -9.27
C GLU A 78 -5.87 -8.11 -8.90
N ALA A 79 -6.69 -8.29 -9.93
CA ALA A 79 -8.06 -8.71 -9.72
C ALA A 79 -8.08 -10.21 -9.46
N GLU A 80 -8.87 -10.64 -8.49
CA GLU A 80 -9.23 -12.05 -8.35
C GLU A 80 -10.22 -12.36 -9.47
N GLU A 81 -9.85 -13.26 -10.39
CA GLU A 81 -10.78 -13.78 -11.39
C GLU A 81 -11.71 -14.78 -10.70
N GLU A 82 -13.03 -14.53 -10.77
CA GLU A 82 -14.08 -15.47 -10.32
C GLU A 82 -14.16 -16.71 -11.22
#